data_AF-V9XJP9-F1
#
_entry.id   AF-V9XJP9-F1
#
_cell.length_a   1.000
_cell.length_b   1.000
_cell.length_c   1.000
_cell.angle_alpha   90.00
_cell.angle_beta   90.00
_cell.angle_gamma   90.00
#
_symmetry.space_group_name_H-M   'P 1'
#
loop_
_entity.id
_entity.type
_entity.pdbx_description
1 polymer ?
#
loop_
_entity_poly.entity_id
_entity_poly.type
_entity_poly.pdbx_seq_one_letter_code
_entity_poly.pdbx_strand_id
1 'polypeptide(L)'
;MDEKDEVVRALAQQGRVALIDPSREPRDVIADITECEFIFSTSLHGLIVADSFGIPNAWIALSGRIGGGRYKFEDYYSAFGGTATQYDADLVWDPEAVEDLKRGYCAVPNLKEIQSRLIRAIPYL
;
A
#
# COMPACT_ATOMS: atom_id res chain seq x y z
N MET A 1 13.56 -2.37 -6.03
CA MET A 1 12.67 -3.54 -6.05
C MET A 1 13.53 -4.76 -6.11
N ASP A 2 13.42 -5.69 -5.17
CA ASP A 2 14.04 -7.00 -5.35
C ASP A 2 13.16 -7.81 -6.29
N GLU A 3 13.48 -7.72 -7.58
CA GLU A 3 12.91 -8.46 -8.71
C GLU A 3 13.12 -10.00 -8.61
N LYS A 4 13.61 -10.48 -7.45
CA LYS A 4 14.15 -11.82 -7.21
C LYS A 4 13.41 -12.61 -6.15
N ASP A 5 12.30 -12.13 -5.61
CA ASP A 5 11.51 -12.95 -4.69
C ASP A 5 10.62 -13.91 -5.51
N GLU A 6 10.87 -15.21 -5.40
CA GLU A 6 10.14 -16.26 -6.12
C GLU A 6 8.63 -16.18 -5.85
N VAL A 7 8.25 -15.71 -4.65
CA VAL A 7 6.86 -15.51 -4.23
C VAL A 7 6.17 -14.48 -5.14
N VAL A 8 6.83 -13.34 -5.40
CA VAL A 8 6.31 -12.25 -6.23
C VAL A 8 6.08 -12.71 -7.68
N ARG A 9 7.00 -13.51 -8.22
CA ARG A 9 6.87 -14.07 -9.59
C ARG A 9 5.79 -15.14 -9.67
N ALA A 10 5.68 -16.00 -8.66
CA ALA A 10 4.65 -17.03 -8.60
C ALA A 10 3.23 -16.41 -8.54
N LEU A 11 3.06 -15.35 -7.75
CA LEU A 11 1.80 -14.61 -7.62
C LEU A 11 1.36 -13.97 -8.94
N ALA A 12 2.29 -13.35 -9.66
CA ALA A 12 2.01 -12.75 -10.97
C ALA A 12 1.61 -13.80 -12.01
N GLN A 13 2.24 -14.98 -12.00
CA GLN A 13 1.97 -16.05 -12.97
C GLN A 13 0.61 -16.72 -12.80
N GLN A 14 0.01 -16.69 -11.60
CA GLN A 14 -1.33 -17.21 -11.36
C GLN A 14 -2.46 -16.24 -11.72
N GLY A 15 -2.14 -15.01 -12.18
CA GLY A 15 -3.12 -14.02 -12.62
C GLY A 15 -4.02 -13.47 -11.52
N ARG A 16 -3.67 -13.70 -10.25
CA ARG A 16 -4.44 -13.26 -9.07
C ARG A 16 -3.95 -11.95 -8.47
N VAL A 17 -2.73 -11.53 -8.80
CA VAL A 17 -2.08 -10.34 -8.25
C VAL A 17 -1.42 -9.56 -9.39
N ALA A 18 -1.61 -8.24 -9.39
CA ALA A 18 -0.89 -7.32 -10.26
C ALA A 18 0.41 -6.87 -9.57
N LEU A 19 1.53 -6.94 -10.30
CA LEU A 19 2.80 -6.37 -9.82
C LEU A 19 2.92 -4.94 -10.30
N ILE A 20 3.11 -4.03 -9.35
CA ILE A 20 3.22 -2.60 -9.62
C ILE A 20 4.67 -2.17 -9.34
N ASP A 21 5.35 -1.67 -10.38
CA ASP A 21 6.68 -1.09 -10.28
C ASP A 21 6.60 0.41 -9.93
N PRO A 22 6.98 0.83 -8.70
CA PRO A 22 6.95 2.23 -8.28
C PRO A 22 8.03 3.09 -8.94
N SER A 23 8.94 2.51 -9.74
CA SER A 23 9.94 3.27 -10.51
C SER A 23 9.42 3.78 -11.87
N ARG A 24 8.21 3.35 -12.28
CA ARG A 24 7.52 3.86 -13.46
C ARG A 24 7.01 5.29 -13.24
N GLU A 25 6.40 5.87 -14.28
CA GLU A 25 5.80 7.20 -14.21
C GLU A 25 4.72 7.25 -13.12
N PRO A 26 4.73 8.25 -12.21
CA PRO A 26 3.79 8.30 -11.10
C PRO A 26 2.32 8.16 -11.51
N ARG A 27 1.91 8.73 -12.64
CA ARG A 27 0.53 8.59 -13.13
C ARG A 27 0.16 7.14 -13.43
N ASP A 28 1.05 6.39 -14.06
CA ASP A 28 0.84 4.98 -14.40
C ASP A 28 0.86 4.09 -13.16
N VAL A 29 1.67 4.45 -12.16
CA VAL A 29 1.67 3.75 -10.85
C VAL A 29 0.36 3.99 -10.12
N ILE A 30 -0.11 5.24 -10.10
CA ILE A 30 -1.38 5.61 -9.48
C ILE A 30 -2.54 4.89 -10.19
N ALA A 31 -2.56 4.88 -11.52
CA ALA A 31 -3.58 4.20 -12.31
C ALA A 31 -3.70 2.72 -11.90
N ASP A 32 -2.59 1.98 -11.93
CA ASP A 32 -2.58 0.56 -11.55
C ASP A 32 -3.00 0.34 -10.08
N ILE A 33 -2.58 1.22 -9.16
CA ILE A 33 -3.01 1.14 -7.75
C ILE A 33 -4.52 1.31 -7.66
N THR A 34 -5.11 2.26 -8.40
CA THR A 34 -6.55 2.53 -8.35
C THR A 34 -7.44 1.49 -8.99
N GLU A 35 -6.88 0.57 -9.78
CA GLU A 35 -7.59 -0.59 -10.32
C GLU A 35 -7.68 -1.77 -9.33
N CYS A 36 -6.92 -1.72 -8.23
CA CYS A 36 -6.87 -2.78 -7.24
C CYS A 36 -7.93 -2.60 -6.14
N GLU A 37 -8.48 -3.71 -5.65
CA GLU A 37 -9.34 -3.72 -4.45
C GLU A 37 -8.54 -3.76 -3.13
N PHE A 38 -7.27 -4.18 -3.21
CA PHE A 38 -6.38 -4.31 -2.06
C PHE A 38 -4.93 -4.16 -2.50
N ILE A 39 -4.11 -3.48 -1.69
CA ILE A 39 -2.68 -3.27 -1.98
C ILE A 39 -1.80 -3.93 -0.91
N PHE A 40 -0.90 -4.80 -1.36
CA PHE A 40 0.25 -5.22 -0.55
C PHE A 40 1.45 -4.38 -0.94
N SER A 41 2.15 -3.79 0.03
CA SER A 41 3.33 -2.98 -0.25
C SER A 41 4.45 -3.19 0.77
N THR A 42 5.67 -3.29 0.25
CA THR A 42 6.91 -3.23 1.06
C THR A 42 7.40 -1.80 1.27
N SER A 43 6.85 -0.83 0.53
CA SER A 43 7.21 0.58 0.56
C SER A 43 6.11 1.43 1.19
N LEU A 44 6.50 2.41 2.01
CA LEU A 44 5.57 3.37 2.60
C LEU A 44 4.82 4.17 1.51
N HIS A 45 5.47 4.50 0.39
CA HIS A 45 4.81 5.25 -0.69
C HIS A 45 3.61 4.51 -1.26
N GLY A 46 3.71 3.18 -1.43
CA GLY A 46 2.58 2.38 -1.92
C GLY A 46 1.38 2.42 -0.96
N LEU A 47 1.65 2.40 0.34
CA LEU A 47 0.61 2.49 1.39
C LEU A 47 -0.05 3.88 1.39
N ILE A 48 0.76 4.95 1.35
CA ILE A 48 0.28 6.34 1.32
C ILE A 48 -0.59 6.59 0.08
N VAL A 49 -0.16 6.11 -1.09
CA VAL A 49 -0.93 6.29 -2.33
C VAL A 49 -2.26 5.55 -2.22
N ALA A 50 -2.26 4.28 -1.80
CA ALA A 50 -3.49 3.51 -1.60
C ALA A 50 -4.46 4.21 -0.62
N ASP A 51 -3.97 4.65 0.53
CA ASP A 51 -4.75 5.40 1.52
C ASP A 51 -5.29 6.73 0.97
N SER A 52 -4.51 7.41 0.12
CA SER A 52 -4.94 8.65 -0.52
C SER A 52 -6.13 8.45 -1.46
N PHE A 53 -6.38 7.22 -1.92
CA PHE A 53 -7.55 6.84 -2.72
C PHE A 53 -8.60 6.04 -1.93
N GLY A 54 -8.38 5.78 -0.64
CA GLY A 54 -9.27 4.99 0.21
C GLY A 54 -9.25 3.49 -0.11
N ILE A 55 -8.13 3.00 -0.64
CA ILE A 55 -7.96 1.60 -1.02
C ILE A 55 -7.33 0.84 0.15
N PRO A 56 -7.97 -0.24 0.65
CA PRO A 56 -7.41 -1.08 1.70
C PRO A 56 -6.00 -1.57 1.35
N ASN A 57 -5.10 -1.55 2.34
CA ASN A 57 -3.72 -1.93 2.11
C ASN A 57 -3.08 -2.57 3.34
N ALA A 58 -2.01 -3.33 3.11
CA ALA A 58 -1.19 -3.93 4.15
C ALA A 58 0.30 -3.77 3.88
N TRP A 59 1.03 -3.45 4.94
CA TRP A 59 2.48 -3.45 4.95
C TRP A 59 3.02 -4.87 5.06
N ILE A 60 3.72 -5.34 4.03
CA ILE A 60 4.34 -6.68 4.02
C ILE A 60 5.86 -6.61 4.05
N ALA A 61 6.49 -7.69 4.51
CA ALA A 61 7.91 -7.96 4.34
C ALA A 61 8.12 -9.00 3.22
N LEU A 62 8.96 -8.69 2.25
CA LEU A 62 9.56 -9.72 1.39
C LEU A 62 10.78 -10.30 2.09
N SER A 63 11.24 -11.48 1.67
CA SER A 63 12.35 -12.20 2.28
C SER A 63 13.69 -11.49 2.05
N GLY A 64 13.92 -10.40 2.79
CA GLY A 64 15.04 -9.49 2.59
C GLY A 64 14.96 -8.27 3.50
N ARG A 65 16.12 -7.68 3.84
CA ARG A 65 16.19 -6.49 4.69
C ARG A 65 15.50 -5.31 4.00
N ILE A 66 14.46 -4.79 4.62
CA ILE A 66 13.72 -3.62 4.11
C ILE A 66 14.55 -2.36 4.33
N GLY A 67 14.72 -1.57 3.26
CA GLY A 67 15.34 -0.25 3.33
C GLY A 67 14.42 0.79 3.98
N GLY A 68 14.98 1.55 4.94
CA GLY A 68 14.26 2.59 5.69
C GLY A 68 13.38 1.97 6.79
N GLY A 69 13.92 1.93 8.01
CA GLY A 69 13.39 1.16 9.13
C GLY A 69 11.95 1.46 9.53
N ARG A 70 11.41 0.59 10.38
CA ARG A 70 10.02 0.58 10.90
C ARG A 70 9.50 1.94 11.36
N TYR A 71 10.37 2.82 11.87
CA TYR A 71 10.00 4.13 12.41
C TYR A 71 9.17 5.00 11.45
N LYS A 72 9.43 4.95 10.14
CA LYS A 72 8.67 5.75 9.16
C LYS A 72 7.22 5.29 9.02
N PHE A 73 6.98 3.99 9.20
CA PHE A 73 5.63 3.42 9.17
C PHE A 73 4.90 3.75 10.47
N GLU A 74 5.58 3.60 11.62
CA GLU A 74 5.02 3.98 12.92
C GLU A 74 4.62 5.46 12.95
N ASP A 75 5.50 6.35 12.46
CA ASP A 75 5.22 7.79 12.36
C ASP A 75 3.96 8.05 11.51
N TYR A 76 3.91 7.49 10.30
CA TYR A 76 2.76 7.63 9.40
C TYR A 76 1.45 7.13 10.01
N TYR A 77 1.41 5.90 10.54
CA TYR A 77 0.18 5.35 11.10
C TYR A 77 -0.25 6.06 12.38
N SER A 78 0.70 6.56 13.18
CA SER A 78 0.40 7.31 14.40
C SER A 78 -0.36 8.62 14.12
N ALA A 79 -0.14 9.24 12.96
CA ALA A 79 -0.86 10.46 12.55
C ALA A 79 -2.38 10.24 12.41
N PHE A 80 -2.80 8.98 12.24
CA PHE A 80 -4.20 8.58 12.11
C PHE A 80 -4.68 7.69 13.26
N GLY A 81 -3.93 7.62 14.36
CA GLY A 81 -4.28 6.80 15.52
C GLY A 81 -4.12 5.28 15.31
N GLY A 82 -3.40 4.89 14.25
CA GLY A 82 -3.07 3.49 13.95
C GLY A 82 -1.70 3.06 14.49
N THR A 83 -1.44 1.76 14.44
CA THR A 83 -0.16 1.14 14.78
C THR A 83 0.39 0.43 13.55
N ALA A 84 1.69 0.58 13.26
CA ALA A 84 2.30 -0.11 12.14
C ALA A 84 2.37 -1.61 12.40
N THR A 85 1.63 -2.40 11.62
CA THR A 85 1.70 -3.86 11.64
C THR A 85 2.28 -4.34 10.32
N GLN A 86 3.36 -5.12 10.42
CA GLN A 86 3.98 -5.75 9.28
C GLN A 86 3.57 -7.21 9.21
N TYR A 87 3.11 -7.63 8.03
CA TYR A 87 2.72 -9.00 7.75
C TYR A 87 3.79 -9.72 6.91
N ASP A 88 3.77 -11.04 6.97
CA ASP A 88 4.55 -11.86 6.06
C ASP A 88 3.94 -11.84 4.65
N ALA A 89 4.76 -11.93 3.61
CA ALA A 89 4.30 -12.00 2.23
C ALA A 89 3.44 -13.24 1.95
N ASP A 90 3.58 -14.31 2.74
CA ASP A 90 2.75 -15.51 2.60
C ASP A 90 1.25 -15.25 2.81
N LEU A 91 0.90 -14.15 3.49
CA LEU A 91 -0.51 -13.76 3.69
C LEU A 91 -1.25 -13.54 2.36
N VAL A 92 -0.54 -13.21 1.27
CA VAL A 92 -1.14 -13.03 -0.06
C VAL A 92 -1.81 -14.33 -0.56
N TRP A 93 -1.39 -15.49 -0.04
CA TRP A 93 -1.96 -16.79 -0.41
C TRP A 93 -3.22 -17.18 0.39
N ASP A 94 -3.62 -16.39 1.39
CA ASP A 94 -4.76 -16.67 2.27
C ASP A 94 -5.91 -15.68 2.01
N PRO A 95 -6.90 -16.02 1.16
CA PRO A 95 -8.01 -15.13 0.83
C PRO A 95 -8.85 -14.74 2.05
N GLU A 96 -8.94 -15.60 3.07
CA GLU A 96 -9.70 -15.31 4.28
C GLU A 96 -8.97 -14.25 5.10
N ALA A 97 -7.65 -14.39 5.27
CA ALA A 97 -6.84 -13.37 5.91
C ALA A 97 -6.86 -12.03 5.16
N VAL A 98 -6.82 -12.04 3.81
CA VAL A 98 -6.95 -10.79 3.03
C VAL A 98 -8.30 -10.12 3.27
N GLU A 99 -9.38 -10.90 3.32
CA GLU A 99 -10.72 -10.38 3.56
C GLU A 99 -10.87 -9.82 4.99
N ASP A 100 -10.25 -10.46 5.98
CA ASP A 100 -10.18 -9.94 7.34
C ASP A 100 -9.40 -8.62 7.42
N LEU A 101 -8.29 -8.50 6.67
CA LEU A 101 -7.56 -7.23 6.57
C LEU A 101 -8.38 -6.14 5.86
N LYS A 102 -9.12 -6.49 4.81
CA LYS A 102 -10.05 -5.56 4.16
C LYS A 102 -11.09 -5.03 5.14
N ARG A 103 -11.66 -5.90 5.97
CA ARG A 103 -12.66 -5.54 7.00
C ARG A 103 -12.07 -4.74 8.15
N GLY A 104 -10.84 -5.05 8.55
CA GLY A 104 -10.09 -4.36 9.59
C GLY A 104 -9.41 -3.07 9.13
N TYR A 105 -9.53 -2.72 7.85
CA TYR A 105 -8.89 -1.52 7.29
C TYR A 105 -9.40 -0.25 7.98
N CYS A 106 -8.46 0.49 8.57
CA CYS A 106 -8.73 1.79 9.16
C CYS A 106 -8.44 2.88 8.12
N ALA A 107 -9.49 3.37 7.45
CA ALA A 107 -9.36 4.43 6.46
C ALA A 107 -8.89 5.76 7.08
N VAL A 108 -8.16 6.55 6.28
CA VAL A 108 -7.74 7.90 6.69
C VAL A 108 -8.98 8.75 7.01
N PRO A 109 -9.12 9.27 8.25
CA PRO A 109 -10.26 10.07 8.64
C PRO A 109 -10.30 11.38 7.86
N ASN A 110 -11.50 11.81 7.48
CA ASN A 110 -11.73 13.06 6.74
C ASN A 110 -10.93 13.17 5.41
N LEU A 111 -10.62 12.04 4.76
CA LEU A 111 -9.79 12.01 3.55
C LEU A 111 -10.22 13.01 2.47
N LYS A 112 -11.53 13.10 2.18
CA LYS A 112 -12.06 14.05 1.18
C LYS A 112 -11.83 15.51 1.56
N GLU A 113 -11.89 15.83 2.85
CA GLU A 113 -11.60 17.17 3.34
C GLU A 113 -10.10 17.48 3.19
N ILE A 114 -9.23 16.54 3.58
CA ILE A 114 -7.77 16.66 3.43
C ILE A 114 -7.41 16.90 1.95
N GLN A 115 -7.95 16.09 1.03
CA GLN A 115 -7.76 16.25 -0.41
C GLN A 115 -8.21 17.64 -0.89
N SER A 116 -9.42 18.06 -0.48
CA SER A 116 -9.96 19.37 -0.87
C SER A 116 -9.12 20.53 -0.35
N ARG A 117 -8.62 20.43 0.88
CA ARG A 117 -7.73 21.43 1.47
C ARG A 117 -6.38 21.48 0.77
N LEU A 118 -5.82 20.33 0.40
CA LEU A 118 -4.55 20.25 -0.32
C LEU A 118 -4.65 20.90 -1.71
N ILE A 119 -5.70 20.57 -2.48
CA ILE A 119 -5.93 21.18 -3.79
C ILE A 119 -6.06 22.71 -3.67
N ARG A 120 -6.85 23.18 -2.69
CA ARG A 120 -7.02 24.63 -2.44
C ARG A 120 -5.74 25.33 -1.97
N ALA A 121 -4.81 24.60 -1.35
CA ALA A 121 -3.54 25.15 -0.88
C ALA A 121 -2.51 25.33 -2.02
N ILE A 122 -2.79 24.82 -3.22
CA ILE A 122 -1.95 24.98 -4.40
C ILE A 122 -2.57 26.07 -5.28
N PRO A 123 -2.13 27.34 -5.18
CA PRO A 123 -2.81 28.50 -5.78
C PRO A 123 -2.83 28.55 -7.32
N TYR A 124 -2.24 27.56 -8.02
CA TYR A 124 -2.04 27.58 -9.47
C TYR A 124 -2.44 26.26 -10.16
N LEU A 125 -3.30 25.44 -9.54
CA LEU A 125 -4.03 24.34 -10.19
C LEU A 125 -5.45 24.77 -10.56
#